data_AF-A0A1J1HZ33-F1
#
_entry.id   AF-A0A1J1HZ33-F1
#
_cell.length_a   1.000
_cell.length_b   1.000
_cell.length_c   1.000
_cell.angle_alpha   90.00
_cell.angle_beta   90.00
_cell.angle_gamma   90.00
#
_symmetry.space_group_name_H-M   'P 1'
#
loop_
_entity.id
_entity.type
_entity.pdbx_description
1 polymer ?
#
loop_
_entity_poly.entity_id
_entity_poly.type
_entity_poly.pdbx_seq_one_letter_code
_entity_poly.pdbx_strand_id
1 'polypeptide(L)'
;MLDAMVIISFSIFILIAIQLSNGYDFTCEWYPAKWRALGELKNCYGRQISILNPKTIIESVNGDKDSTYDDIEGFWIENEVVNYVPEKVTTFLPNIKAFGIDNCGLKIITKDDLKPFTKLIRFEVHRNELQYLESDLFTYNKELKFVTVFDNNLMVVGDAILKPLPELTQTQFEIRCLQRLCISRSCVVGMQKQIHDHCQSEQVIIDFKKRIQELEDNCLNNV
;
A
#
# COMPACT_ATOMS: atom_id res chain seq x y z
N MET A 1 11.76 49.88 5.05
CA MET A 1 12.05 48.78 6.01
C MET A 1 10.84 47.87 6.20
N LEU A 2 9.61 48.41 6.21
CA LEU A 2 8.37 47.59 6.21
C LEU A 2 8.21 46.68 4.99
N ASP A 3 8.63 47.11 3.78
CA ASP A 3 8.40 46.34 2.55
C ASP A 3 9.21 45.03 2.47
N ALA A 4 10.43 45.02 3.03
CA ALA A 4 11.25 43.81 3.04
C ALA A 4 10.68 42.73 3.99
N MET A 5 10.09 43.14 5.12
CA MET A 5 9.46 42.21 6.06
C MET A 5 8.17 41.57 5.48
N VAL A 6 7.38 42.33 4.73
CA VAL A 6 6.17 41.81 4.07
C VAL A 6 6.53 40.83 2.96
N ILE A 7 7.56 41.13 2.16
CA ILE A 7 8.02 40.23 1.09
C ILE A 7 8.59 38.94 1.67
N ILE A 8 9.43 39.02 2.71
CA ILE A 8 9.99 37.83 3.39
C ILE A 8 8.86 36.99 4.00
N SER A 9 7.87 37.62 4.64
CA SER A 9 6.70 36.94 5.18
C SER A 9 5.90 36.23 4.09
N PHE A 10 5.66 36.87 2.94
CA PHE A 10 4.91 36.27 1.83
C PHE A 10 5.69 35.10 1.18
N SER A 11 7.00 35.24 1.02
CA SER A 11 7.86 34.17 0.50
C SER A 11 7.94 32.97 1.44
N ILE A 12 7.99 33.20 2.75
CA ILE A 12 7.93 32.12 3.76
C ILE A 12 6.56 31.43 3.72
N PHE A 13 5.46 32.20 3.62
CA PHE A 13 4.12 31.62 3.47
C PHE A 13 3.97 30.81 2.17
N ILE A 14 4.57 31.24 1.06
CA ILE A 14 4.57 30.49 -0.21
C ILE A 14 5.39 29.19 -0.06
N LEU A 15 6.56 29.24 0.56
CA LEU A 15 7.38 28.04 0.81
C LEU A 15 6.67 27.06 1.75
N ILE A 16 6.00 27.55 2.79
CA ILE A 16 5.15 26.74 3.69
C ILE A 16 3.95 26.17 2.91
N ALA A 17 3.31 26.96 2.04
CA ALA A 17 2.18 26.49 1.23
C ALA A 17 2.59 25.41 0.21
N ILE A 18 3.78 25.51 -0.39
CA ILE A 18 4.34 24.49 -1.28
C ILE A 18 4.69 23.20 -0.50
N GLN A 19 5.11 23.32 0.76
CA GLN A 19 5.27 22.15 1.65
C GLN A 19 3.94 21.56 2.15
N LEU A 20 2.82 22.28 2.02
CA LEU A 20 1.50 21.84 2.43
C LEU A 20 0.65 21.28 1.27
N SER A 21 0.97 21.60 0.01
CA SER A 21 0.41 20.91 -1.14
C SER A 21 1.11 19.56 -1.31
N ASN A 22 0.63 18.54 -0.60
CA ASN A 22 1.09 17.13 -0.75
C ASN A 22 0.55 16.47 -2.04
N GLY A 23 0.44 17.27 -3.10
CA GLY A 23 0.01 16.84 -4.41
C GLY A 23 1.18 16.31 -5.20
N TYR A 24 1.12 15.04 -5.59
CA TYR A 24 2.16 14.43 -6.43
C TYR A 24 1.64 14.19 -7.84
N ASP A 25 2.45 14.63 -8.80
CA ASP A 25 2.34 14.22 -10.19
C ASP A 25 3.00 12.86 -10.35
N PHE A 26 2.21 11.88 -10.78
CA PHE A 26 2.65 10.50 -10.90
C PHE A 26 2.93 10.17 -12.36
N THR A 27 4.14 9.70 -12.67
CA THR A 27 4.49 9.25 -14.03
C THR A 27 4.28 7.74 -14.15
N CYS A 28 3.51 7.37 -15.17
CA CYS A 28 3.14 5.99 -15.45
C CYS A 28 3.90 5.46 -16.68
N GLU A 29 4.79 4.49 -16.46
CA GLU A 29 5.42 3.73 -17.55
C GLU A 29 4.66 2.43 -17.82
N TRP A 30 4.44 2.13 -19.10
CA TRP A 30 3.59 1.03 -19.52
C TRP A 30 4.37 -0.20 -19.87
N TYR A 31 3.97 -1.33 -19.28
CA TYR A 31 4.47 -2.63 -19.70
C TYR A 31 3.33 -3.66 -19.72
N PRO A 32 3.07 -4.33 -20.85
CA PRO A 32 2.21 -5.50 -20.84
C PRO A 32 2.88 -6.58 -20.00
N ALA A 33 2.13 -7.17 -19.08
CA ALA A 33 2.62 -8.31 -18.31
C ALA A 33 1.58 -9.42 -18.33
N LYS A 34 2.07 -10.63 -18.62
CA LYS A 34 1.24 -11.83 -18.63
C LYS A 34 1.33 -12.52 -17.28
N TRP A 35 0.23 -12.49 -16.56
CA TRP A 35 0.08 -13.14 -15.28
C TRP A 35 -0.69 -14.44 -15.44
N ARG A 36 -0.20 -15.53 -14.82
CA ARG A 36 -0.76 -16.88 -14.97
C ARG A 36 -2.28 -16.95 -14.73
N ALA A 37 -2.80 -16.12 -13.83
CA ALA A 37 -4.20 -16.16 -13.42
C ALA A 37 -5.07 -15.00 -13.93
N LEU A 38 -4.44 -13.95 -14.47
CA LEU A 38 -5.12 -12.75 -14.95
C LEU A 38 -5.01 -12.58 -16.46
N GLY A 39 -4.19 -13.39 -17.13
CA GLY A 39 -3.88 -13.19 -18.53
C GLY A 39 -2.94 -12.01 -18.71
N GLU A 40 -3.02 -11.38 -19.87
CA GLU A 40 -2.28 -10.16 -20.16
C GLU A 40 -3.02 -8.97 -19.56
N LEU A 41 -2.33 -8.20 -18.73
CA LEU A 41 -2.85 -6.94 -18.17
C LEU A 41 -2.04 -5.78 -18.72
N LYS A 42 -2.71 -4.64 -18.90
CA LYS A 42 -2.02 -3.36 -19.06
C LYS A 42 -1.64 -2.84 -17.68
N ASN A 43 -0.34 -2.67 -17.47
CA ASN A 43 0.20 -2.27 -16.18
C ASN A 43 0.78 -0.86 -16.28
N CYS A 44 0.55 -0.12 -15.23
CA CYS A 44 1.21 1.12 -14.92
C CYS A 44 2.32 0.87 -13.90
N TYR A 45 3.55 1.25 -14.24
CA TYR A 45 4.68 1.28 -13.33
C TYR A 45 4.97 2.73 -12.95
N GLY A 46 4.75 3.05 -11.69
CA GLY A 46 5.06 4.34 -11.12
C GLY A 46 6.56 4.59 -11.08
N ARG A 47 6.98 5.70 -11.66
CA ARG A 47 8.38 6.16 -11.64
C ARG A 47 8.53 7.53 -11.02
N GLN A 48 9.73 7.77 -10.50
CA GLN A 48 10.13 9.07 -9.96
C GLN A 48 9.19 9.52 -8.83
N ILE A 49 8.77 8.57 -8.00
CA ILE A 49 7.78 8.79 -6.95
C ILE A 49 8.46 8.73 -5.58
N SER A 50 8.20 9.73 -4.73
CA SER A 50 8.68 9.74 -3.36
C SER A 50 7.56 10.11 -2.39
N ILE A 51 6.98 9.11 -1.74
CA ILE A 51 5.90 9.27 -0.76
C ILE A 51 6.47 9.01 0.63
N LEU A 52 6.79 10.09 1.32
CA LEU A 52 7.37 10.05 2.66
C LEU A 52 6.34 10.29 3.77
N ASN A 53 5.17 10.82 3.42
CA ASN A 53 4.14 11.22 4.36
C ASN A 53 2.86 10.41 4.15
N PRO A 54 2.14 10.06 5.23
CA PRO A 54 0.83 9.42 5.11
C PRO A 54 -0.17 10.37 4.43
N LYS A 55 -1.21 9.80 3.81
CA LYS A 55 -2.30 10.56 3.14
C LYS A 55 -1.81 11.47 2.01
N THR A 56 -0.69 11.13 1.39
CA THR A 56 -0.22 11.82 0.19
C THR A 56 -1.20 11.56 -0.95
N ILE A 57 -1.63 12.63 -1.63
CA ILE A 57 -2.67 12.56 -2.67
C ILE A 57 -2.00 12.61 -4.04
N ILE A 58 -2.38 11.70 -4.93
CA ILE A 58 -2.07 11.84 -6.35
C ILE A 58 -3.01 12.89 -6.94
N GLU A 59 -2.43 13.94 -7.53
CA GLU A 59 -3.18 15.03 -8.16
C GLU A 59 -3.31 14.87 -9.67
N SER A 60 -2.33 14.21 -10.28
CA SER A 60 -2.36 13.89 -11.70
C SER A 60 -1.61 12.59 -11.98
N VAL A 61 -2.04 11.91 -13.04
CA VAL A 61 -1.30 10.80 -13.65
C VAL A 61 -0.89 11.26 -15.04
N ASN A 62 0.41 11.22 -15.29
CA ASN A 62 1.02 11.48 -16.58
C ASN A 62 1.49 10.15 -17.16
N GLY A 63 0.85 9.71 -18.24
CA GLY A 63 1.21 8.50 -18.94
C GLY A 63 1.47 8.75 -20.42
N ASP A 64 1.44 7.68 -21.20
CA ASP A 64 1.58 7.71 -22.65
C ASP A 64 0.28 8.24 -23.24
N LYS A 65 0.41 9.13 -24.23
CA LYS A 65 -0.69 9.88 -24.82
C LYS A 65 -1.68 8.98 -25.55
N ASP A 66 -1.27 7.76 -25.88
CA ASP A 66 -2.05 6.81 -26.66
C ASP A 66 -2.85 5.82 -25.80
N SER A 67 -2.72 5.86 -24.48
CA SER A 67 -3.46 4.99 -23.55
C SER A 67 -4.60 5.73 -22.87
N THR A 68 -5.76 5.09 -22.78
CA THR A 68 -6.85 5.58 -21.93
C THR A 68 -6.68 4.96 -20.56
N TYR A 69 -6.55 5.74 -19.48
CA TYR A 69 -6.34 5.23 -18.13
C TYR A 69 -7.37 4.17 -17.65
N ASP A 70 -8.54 4.11 -18.29
CA ASP A 70 -9.58 3.11 -18.07
C ASP A 70 -9.16 1.67 -18.43
N ASP A 71 -8.18 1.48 -19.32
CA ASP A 71 -7.72 0.16 -19.74
C ASP A 71 -6.61 -0.43 -18.86
N ILE A 72 -6.18 0.33 -17.85
CA ILE A 72 -5.12 -0.03 -16.93
C ILE A 72 -5.67 -0.85 -15.78
N GLU A 73 -5.07 -2.02 -15.62
CA GLU A 73 -5.53 -3.05 -14.69
C GLU A 73 -4.44 -3.43 -13.67
N GLY A 74 -3.19 -3.05 -13.92
CA GLY A 74 -2.07 -3.23 -12.99
C GLY A 74 -1.51 -1.90 -12.51
N PHE A 75 -1.24 -1.78 -11.22
CA PHE A 75 -0.53 -0.66 -10.63
C PHE A 75 0.65 -1.18 -9.82
N TRP A 76 1.86 -0.78 -10.23
CA TRP A 76 3.11 -1.26 -9.66
C TRP A 76 3.99 -0.07 -9.30
N ILE A 77 4.64 -0.13 -8.15
CA ILE A 77 5.75 0.75 -7.82
C ILE A 77 6.88 -0.15 -7.34
N GLU A 78 8.05 -0.02 -7.97
CA GLU A 78 9.20 -0.87 -7.68
C GLU A 78 10.47 -0.04 -7.61
N ASN A 79 11.26 -0.25 -6.55
CA ASN A 79 12.56 0.43 -6.33
C ASN A 79 12.46 1.96 -6.25
N GLU A 80 11.38 2.47 -5.69
CA GLU A 80 11.14 3.89 -5.43
C GLU A 80 11.10 4.14 -3.91
N VAL A 81 10.86 5.37 -3.45
CA VAL A 81 10.78 5.65 -2.00
C VAL A 81 9.33 5.90 -1.61
N VAL A 82 8.61 4.83 -1.24
CA VAL A 82 7.17 4.88 -0.94
C VAL A 82 6.91 4.24 0.43
N ASN A 83 6.92 5.09 1.46
CA ASN A 83 6.69 4.68 2.85
C ASN A 83 5.20 4.42 3.15
N TYR A 84 4.29 5.00 2.36
CA TYR A 84 2.84 4.93 2.51
C TYR A 84 2.15 4.76 1.17
N VAL A 85 0.99 4.10 1.15
CA VAL A 85 0.17 3.99 -0.07
C VAL A 85 -0.41 5.37 -0.44
N PRO A 86 -0.30 5.82 -1.70
CA PRO A 86 -0.91 7.07 -2.14
C PRO A 86 -2.44 7.01 -2.18
N GLU A 87 -3.08 8.12 -1.87
CA GLU A 87 -4.54 8.29 -2.01
C GLU A 87 -4.94 8.64 -3.44
N LYS A 88 -6.22 8.38 -3.77
CA LYS A 88 -6.88 8.73 -5.05
C LYS A 88 -6.27 8.11 -6.32
N VAL A 89 -5.45 7.08 -6.21
CA VAL A 89 -4.95 6.32 -7.37
C VAL A 89 -6.10 5.88 -8.30
N THR A 90 -7.19 5.38 -7.73
CA THR A 90 -8.35 4.89 -8.50
C THR A 90 -9.24 5.99 -9.09
N THR A 91 -9.01 7.26 -8.74
CA THR A 91 -9.63 8.39 -9.46
C THR A 91 -9.08 8.50 -10.88
N PHE A 92 -7.83 8.09 -11.08
CA PHE A 92 -7.18 8.11 -12.39
C PHE A 92 -7.16 6.72 -13.03
N LEU A 93 -6.95 5.66 -12.25
CA LEU A 93 -6.87 4.27 -12.71
C LEU A 93 -8.04 3.45 -12.13
N PRO A 94 -9.26 3.54 -12.68
CA PRO A 94 -10.47 3.03 -12.03
C PRO A 94 -10.65 1.50 -12.09
N ASN A 95 -9.82 0.78 -12.86
CA ASN A 95 -10.00 -0.64 -13.16
C ASN A 95 -8.87 -1.54 -12.64
N ILE A 96 -8.12 -1.10 -11.63
CA ILE A 96 -7.03 -1.88 -11.04
C ILE A 96 -7.52 -3.23 -10.48
N LYS A 97 -6.90 -4.30 -11.00
CA LYS A 97 -7.07 -5.72 -10.63
C LYS A 97 -5.80 -6.31 -10.02
N ALA A 98 -4.64 -5.72 -10.31
CA ALA A 98 -3.36 -6.11 -9.75
C ALA A 98 -2.67 -4.89 -9.13
N PHE A 99 -2.24 -5.01 -7.88
CA PHE A 99 -1.55 -3.95 -7.15
C PHE A 99 -0.27 -4.50 -6.55
N GLY A 100 0.82 -3.75 -6.69
CA GLY A 100 2.00 -3.99 -5.89
C GLY A 100 2.87 -2.76 -5.62
N ILE A 101 3.52 -2.81 -4.47
CA ILE A 101 4.54 -1.85 -4.04
C ILE A 101 5.68 -2.69 -3.49
N ASP A 102 6.77 -2.78 -4.23
CA ASP A 102 7.84 -3.74 -3.95
C ASP A 102 9.19 -3.04 -3.84
N ASN A 103 9.98 -3.42 -2.84
CA ASN A 103 11.29 -2.79 -2.58
C ASN A 103 11.22 -1.26 -2.48
N CYS A 104 10.23 -0.72 -1.74
CA CYS A 104 9.98 0.71 -1.65
C CYS A 104 10.11 1.32 -0.24
N GLY A 105 10.37 0.49 0.78
CA GLY A 105 10.39 0.95 2.18
C GLY A 105 8.99 1.16 2.78
N LEU A 106 7.95 0.55 2.21
CA LEU A 106 6.57 0.67 2.71
C LEU A 106 6.49 0.22 4.17
N LYS A 107 6.00 1.09 5.06
CA LYS A 107 6.03 0.88 6.52
C LYS A 107 4.71 0.42 7.09
N ILE A 108 3.61 0.97 6.56
CA ILE A 108 2.26 0.73 7.04
C ILE A 108 1.34 0.52 5.84
N ILE A 109 0.40 -0.40 6.00
CA ILE A 109 -0.74 -0.57 5.11
C ILE A 109 -1.98 -0.93 5.93
N THR A 110 -3.08 -0.27 5.63
CA THR A 110 -4.36 -0.40 6.34
C THR A 110 -5.48 -0.79 5.38
N LYS A 111 -6.63 -1.20 5.93
CA LYS A 111 -7.80 -1.48 5.10
C LYS A 111 -8.29 -0.28 4.29
N ASP A 112 -8.06 0.93 4.78
CA ASP A 112 -8.52 2.16 4.12
C ASP A 112 -7.64 2.47 2.90
N ASP A 113 -6.35 2.12 2.96
CA ASP A 113 -5.45 2.16 1.80
C ASP A 113 -5.92 1.21 0.68
N LEU A 114 -6.43 0.03 1.05
CA LEU A 114 -6.90 -0.98 0.10
C LEU A 114 -8.37 -0.83 -0.33
N LYS A 115 -9.16 -0.05 0.42
CA LYS A 115 -10.60 0.16 0.19
C LYS A 115 -10.96 0.64 -1.22
N PRO A 116 -10.20 1.54 -1.88
CA PRO A 116 -10.53 1.99 -3.22
C PRO A 116 -10.38 0.89 -4.29
N PHE A 117 -9.54 -0.13 -4.04
CA PHE A 117 -9.19 -1.18 -5.00
C PHE A 117 -10.10 -2.41 -4.85
N THR A 118 -11.41 -2.22 -5.00
CA THR A 118 -12.41 -3.28 -4.75
C THR A 118 -12.36 -4.46 -5.73
N LYS A 119 -11.77 -4.26 -6.91
CA LYS A 119 -11.62 -5.26 -7.99
C LYS A 119 -10.29 -6.03 -7.92
N LEU A 120 -9.52 -5.91 -6.83
CA LEU A 120 -8.23 -6.60 -6.73
C LEU A 120 -8.39 -8.11 -6.75
N ILE A 121 -7.63 -8.72 -7.64
CA ILE A 121 -7.45 -10.17 -7.78
C ILE A 121 -6.04 -10.58 -7.34
N ARG A 122 -5.05 -9.68 -7.49
CA ARG A 122 -3.66 -9.89 -7.10
C ARG A 122 -3.14 -8.72 -6.28
N PHE A 123 -2.53 -9.03 -5.15
CA PHE A 123 -1.89 -8.05 -4.27
C PHE A 123 -0.50 -8.56 -3.87
N GLU A 124 0.51 -7.74 -4.10
CA GLU A 124 1.90 -8.07 -3.80
C GLU A 124 2.59 -6.92 -3.10
N VAL A 125 3.18 -7.21 -1.94
CA VAL A 125 4.02 -6.25 -1.24
C VAL A 125 5.18 -7.00 -0.63
N HIS A 126 6.31 -7.02 -1.32
CA HIS A 126 7.51 -7.72 -0.89
C HIS A 126 8.73 -6.81 -0.80
N ARG A 127 9.70 -7.19 0.03
CA ARG A 127 10.93 -6.40 0.25
C ARG A 127 10.65 -4.99 0.80
N ASN A 128 9.70 -4.88 1.73
CA ASN A 128 9.37 -3.62 2.39
C ASN A 128 9.65 -3.71 3.90
N GLU A 129 9.21 -2.70 4.65
CA GLU A 129 9.48 -2.54 6.07
C GLU A 129 8.24 -2.80 6.94
N LEU A 130 7.24 -3.51 6.41
CA LEU A 130 6.02 -3.82 7.14
C LEU A 130 6.34 -4.64 8.39
N GLN A 131 5.83 -4.21 9.54
CA GLN A 131 6.02 -4.90 10.83
C GLN A 131 4.78 -5.63 11.33
N TYR A 132 3.60 -5.18 10.90
CA TYR A 132 2.33 -5.82 11.23
C TYR A 132 1.31 -5.71 10.09
N LEU A 133 0.31 -6.61 10.12
CA LEU A 133 -0.87 -6.54 9.26
C LEU A 133 -2.12 -6.78 10.10
N GLU A 134 -3.18 -6.03 9.85
CA GLU A 134 -4.42 -6.10 10.64
C GLU A 134 -5.38 -7.16 10.12
N SER A 135 -6.19 -7.76 11.01
CA SER A 135 -7.16 -8.80 10.66
C SER A 135 -8.17 -8.37 9.59
N ASP A 136 -8.43 -7.06 9.47
CA ASP A 136 -9.40 -6.47 8.56
C ASP A 136 -8.77 -5.79 7.32
N LEU A 137 -7.45 -5.94 7.12
CA LEU A 137 -6.72 -5.33 6.00
C LEU A 137 -7.42 -5.56 4.64
N PHE A 138 -7.92 -6.77 4.40
CA PHE A 138 -8.52 -7.16 3.13
C PHE A 138 -10.06 -7.16 3.12
N THR A 139 -10.72 -6.50 4.07
CA THR A 139 -12.19 -6.50 4.20
C THR A 139 -12.92 -6.08 2.91
N TYR A 140 -12.32 -5.21 2.10
CA TYR A 140 -12.92 -4.66 0.88
C TYR A 140 -12.51 -5.39 -0.41
N ASN A 141 -11.55 -6.32 -0.36
CA ASN A 141 -10.89 -6.89 -1.54
C ASN A 141 -11.24 -8.38 -1.73
N LYS A 142 -12.54 -8.69 -1.75
CA LYS A 142 -13.07 -10.07 -1.70
C LYS A 142 -12.72 -10.94 -2.93
N GLU A 143 -12.33 -10.30 -4.03
CA GLU A 143 -11.95 -10.96 -5.28
C GLU A 143 -10.49 -11.43 -5.30
N LEU A 144 -9.71 -11.15 -4.25
CA LEU A 144 -8.31 -11.54 -4.15
C LEU A 144 -8.16 -13.07 -4.24
N LYS A 145 -7.38 -13.49 -5.23
CA LYS A 145 -6.99 -14.90 -5.46
C LYS A 145 -5.52 -15.16 -5.13
N PHE A 146 -4.71 -14.09 -5.13
CA PHE A 146 -3.26 -14.11 -4.93
C PHE A 146 -2.86 -12.98 -3.98
N VAL A 147 -2.22 -13.34 -2.87
CA VAL A 147 -1.70 -12.38 -1.89
C VAL A 147 -0.28 -12.78 -1.52
N THR A 148 0.70 -11.91 -1.76
CA THR A 148 2.09 -12.19 -1.37
C THR A 148 2.62 -11.05 -0.51
N VAL A 149 3.10 -11.42 0.68
CA VAL A 149 3.74 -10.51 1.63
C VAL A 149 4.94 -11.21 2.27
N PHE A 150 6.08 -11.17 1.57
CA PHE A 150 7.33 -11.83 1.97
C PHE A 150 8.50 -10.84 1.97
N ASP A 151 9.66 -11.22 2.50
CA ASP A 151 10.81 -10.30 2.64
C ASP A 151 10.39 -8.97 3.32
N ASN A 152 9.59 -9.03 4.36
CA ASN A 152 9.27 -7.89 5.22
C ASN A 152 9.83 -8.14 6.64
N ASN A 153 9.56 -7.24 7.58
CA ASN A 153 9.92 -7.39 8.99
C ASN A 153 8.70 -7.77 9.85
N LEU A 154 7.78 -8.56 9.29
CA LEU A 154 6.50 -8.87 9.93
C LEU A 154 6.70 -9.66 11.22
N MET A 155 6.34 -9.02 12.33
CA MET A 155 6.41 -9.63 13.66
C MET A 155 5.06 -10.19 14.09
N VAL A 156 3.97 -9.53 13.70
CA VAL A 156 2.60 -9.90 14.12
C VAL A 156 1.65 -9.74 12.95
N VAL A 157 0.68 -10.65 12.82
CA VAL A 157 -0.41 -10.54 11.85
C VAL A 157 -1.71 -10.83 12.58
N GLY A 158 -2.76 -10.10 12.19
CA GLY A 158 -4.11 -10.31 12.66
C GLY A 158 -4.54 -11.76 12.48
N ASP A 159 -5.15 -12.31 13.52
CA ASP A 159 -5.51 -13.72 13.59
C ASP A 159 -6.58 -14.17 12.59
N ALA A 160 -7.21 -13.21 11.90
CA ALA A 160 -8.26 -13.41 10.93
C ALA A 160 -7.93 -12.82 9.56
N ILE A 161 -6.66 -12.45 9.31
CA ILE A 161 -6.19 -11.77 8.09
C ILE A 161 -6.69 -12.37 6.76
N LEU A 162 -6.81 -13.70 6.66
CA LEU A 162 -7.23 -14.40 5.43
C LEU A 162 -8.73 -14.75 5.42
N LYS A 163 -9.46 -14.57 6.53
CA LYS A 163 -10.92 -14.86 6.61
C LYS A 163 -11.75 -14.02 5.63
N PRO A 164 -11.45 -12.72 5.38
CA PRO A 164 -12.20 -11.92 4.41
C PRO A 164 -12.08 -12.38 2.95
N LEU A 165 -11.20 -13.35 2.64
CA LEU A 165 -10.81 -13.71 1.28
C LEU A 165 -11.36 -15.08 0.88
N PRO A 166 -12.62 -15.17 0.41
CA PRO A 166 -13.25 -16.44 0.03
C PRO A 166 -12.57 -17.09 -1.20
N GLU A 167 -12.08 -16.26 -2.13
CA GLU A 167 -11.49 -16.70 -3.40
C GLU A 167 -9.97 -16.95 -3.34
N LEU A 168 -9.33 -16.71 -2.19
CA LEU A 168 -7.88 -16.84 -2.05
C LEU A 168 -7.44 -18.29 -2.23
N THR A 169 -6.61 -18.52 -3.25
CA THR A 169 -6.08 -19.85 -3.59
C THR A 169 -4.57 -19.92 -3.45
N GLN A 170 -3.87 -18.79 -3.60
CA GLN A 170 -2.42 -18.73 -3.47
C GLN A 170 -2.03 -17.61 -2.53
N THR A 171 -1.13 -17.92 -1.60
CA THR A 171 -0.63 -16.93 -0.66
C THR A 171 0.78 -17.25 -0.18
N GLN A 172 1.59 -16.23 0.05
CA GLN A 172 2.87 -16.37 0.71
C GLN A 172 2.97 -15.31 1.79
N PHE A 173 3.16 -15.73 3.05
CA PHE A 173 3.52 -14.83 4.13
C PHE A 173 4.81 -15.31 4.76
N GLU A 174 5.67 -14.35 5.10
CA GLU A 174 6.84 -14.57 5.92
C GLU A 174 6.74 -13.70 7.16
N ILE A 175 6.31 -14.32 8.24
CA ILE A 175 6.16 -13.69 9.55
C ILE A 175 6.97 -14.49 10.57
N ARG A 176 7.40 -13.86 11.67
CA ARG A 176 8.30 -14.47 12.67
C ARG A 176 7.88 -15.89 13.11
N CYS A 177 6.59 -16.14 13.27
CA CYS A 177 6.03 -17.41 13.72
C CYS A 177 5.69 -18.38 12.57
N LEU A 178 5.70 -17.93 11.31
CA LEU A 178 5.21 -18.68 10.16
C LEU A 178 5.83 -18.16 8.86
N GLN A 179 6.66 -18.99 8.22
CA GLN A 179 7.13 -18.79 6.86
C GLN A 179 6.48 -19.85 5.98
N ARG A 180 5.50 -19.46 5.15
CA ARG A 180 4.70 -20.43 4.39
C ARG A 180 4.23 -19.90 3.05
N LEU A 181 4.46 -20.70 2.01
CA LEU A 181 3.82 -20.59 0.71
C LEU A 181 2.67 -21.60 0.62
N CYS A 182 1.53 -21.15 0.13
CA CYS A 182 0.36 -21.94 -0.17
C CYS A 182 -0.06 -21.73 -1.62
N ILE A 183 -0.36 -22.84 -2.31
CA ILE A 183 -0.77 -22.86 -3.73
C ILE A 183 -2.15 -23.50 -3.94
N SER A 184 -2.91 -23.71 -2.86
CA SER A 184 -4.27 -24.25 -2.90
C SER A 184 -5.14 -23.67 -1.77
N ARG A 185 -6.46 -23.69 -1.97
CA ARG A 185 -7.44 -23.25 -0.95
C ARG A 185 -7.32 -24.04 0.36
N SER A 186 -7.11 -25.35 0.29
CA SER A 186 -6.94 -26.19 1.48
C SER A 186 -5.69 -25.80 2.28
N CYS A 187 -4.61 -25.44 1.60
CA CYS A 187 -3.41 -24.92 2.25
C CYS A 187 -3.68 -23.58 2.93
N VAL A 188 -4.35 -22.65 2.22
CA VAL A 188 -4.73 -21.31 2.76
C VAL A 188 -5.53 -21.46 4.05
N VAL A 189 -6.51 -22.37 4.09
CA VAL A 189 -7.31 -22.64 5.29
C VAL A 189 -6.43 -23.17 6.43
N GLY A 190 -5.52 -24.10 6.14
CA GLY A 190 -4.56 -24.60 7.12
C GLY A 190 -3.61 -23.52 7.65
N MET A 191 -3.19 -22.61 6.78
CA MET A 191 -2.35 -21.46 7.13
C MET A 191 -3.08 -20.47 8.04
N GLN A 192 -4.33 -20.10 7.71
CA GLN A 192 -5.16 -19.26 8.56
C GLN A 192 -5.36 -19.87 9.95
N LYS A 193 -5.55 -21.19 10.04
CA LYS A 193 -5.61 -21.88 11.32
C LYS A 193 -4.29 -21.76 12.10
N GLN A 194 -3.14 -21.96 11.45
CA GLN A 194 -1.83 -21.80 12.10
C GLN A 194 -1.58 -20.38 12.60
N ILE A 195 -1.97 -19.36 11.83
CA ILE A 195 -1.89 -17.96 12.25
C ILE A 195 -2.72 -17.76 13.53
N HIS A 196 -3.98 -18.21 13.53
CA HIS A 196 -4.86 -18.08 14.68
C HIS A 196 -4.34 -18.84 15.92
N ASP A 197 -3.79 -20.04 15.74
CA ASP A 197 -3.37 -20.89 16.85
C ASP A 197 -1.99 -20.48 17.43
N HIS A 198 -1.08 -19.94 16.61
CA HIS A 198 0.35 -19.81 16.97
C HIS A 198 0.95 -18.41 16.77
N CYS A 199 0.32 -17.53 16.00
CA CYS A 199 0.91 -16.24 15.62
C CYS A 199 0.32 -15.04 16.36
N GLN A 200 -0.57 -15.27 17.33
CA GLN A 200 -1.32 -14.18 17.95
C GLN A 200 -0.57 -13.43 19.04
N SER A 201 -0.63 -12.10 18.91
CA SER A 201 -1.14 -11.25 19.99
C SER A 201 -1.73 -9.99 19.37
N GLU A 202 -3.05 -9.93 19.19
CA GLU A 202 -3.78 -8.73 18.76
C GLU A 202 -3.48 -7.53 19.68
N GLN A 203 -3.21 -7.81 20.96
CA GLN A 203 -2.70 -6.83 21.92
C GLN A 203 -1.39 -6.17 21.47
N VAL A 204 -0.46 -6.89 20.85
CA VAL A 204 0.79 -6.29 20.35
C VAL A 204 0.52 -5.37 19.15
N ILE A 205 -0.45 -5.69 18.28
CA ILE A 205 -0.86 -4.75 17.22
C ILE A 205 -1.44 -3.48 17.84
N ILE A 206 -2.30 -3.61 18.86
CA ILE A 206 -2.87 -2.47 19.60
C ILE A 206 -1.76 -1.63 20.24
N ASP A 207 -0.79 -2.28 20.90
CA ASP A 207 0.34 -1.60 21.55
C ASP A 207 1.24 -0.90 20.52
N PHE A 208 1.49 -1.53 19.36
CA PHE A 208 2.22 -0.91 18.25
C PHE A 208 1.51 0.32 17.72
N LYS A 209 0.20 0.22 17.44
CA LYS A 209 -0.62 1.34 16.97
C LYS A 209 -0.61 2.49 17.95
N LYS A 210 -0.80 2.20 19.24
CA LYS A 210 -0.79 3.22 20.30
C LYS A 210 0.55 3.95 20.31
N ARG A 211 1.66 3.23 20.19
CA ARG A 211 2.99 3.83 20.15
C ARG A 211 3.24 4.67 18.89
N ILE A 212 2.72 4.26 17.74
CA ILE A 212 2.79 5.06 16.50
C ILE A 212 1.96 6.34 16.67
N GLN A 213 0.73 6.25 17.17
CA GLN A 213 -0.12 7.42 17.42
C GLN A 213 0.52 8.39 18.41
N GLU A 214 1.09 7.91 19.50
CA GLU A 214 1.83 8.73 20.47
C GLU A 214 3.03 9.45 19.82
N LEU A 215 3.72 8.82 18.87
CA LEU A 215 4.82 9.46 18.14
C LEU A 215 4.30 10.52 17.15
N GLU A 216 3.20 10.26 16.45
CA GLU A 216 2.58 11.22 15.52
C GLU A 216 2.03 12.45 16.26
N ASP A 217 1.34 12.25 17.39
CA ASP A 217 0.80 13.33 18.21
C ASP A 217 1.91 14.20 18.82
N ASN A 218 3.04 13.59 19.21
CA ASN A 218 4.20 14.32 19.72
C ASN A 218 4.92 15.13 18.63
N CYS A 219 4.85 14.72 17.36
CA CYS A 219 5.37 15.54 16.26
C CYS A 219 4.49 16.76 15.96
N LEU A 220 3.17 16.68 16.17
CA LEU A 220 2.23 17.78 15.95
C LEU A 220 2.23 18.84 17.07
N ASN A 221 2.55 18.44 18.30
CA ASN A 221 2.54 19.33 19.48
C ASN A 221 3.86 20.08 19.72
N ASN A 222 4.91 19.80 18.93
CA ASN A 222 6.23 20.44 19.03
C ASN A 222 6.51 21.44 17.88
N VAL A 223 5.47 21.91 17.19
CA VAL A 223 5.53 22.96 16.15
C VAL A 223 4.93 24.26 16.67
#